data_AF-A0A835L228-F1
#
_entry.id   AF-A0A835L228-F1
#
_cell.length_a   1.000
_cell.length_b   1.000
_cell.length_c   1.000
_cell.angle_alpha   90.00
_cell.angle_beta   90.00
_cell.angle_gamma   90.00
#
_symmetry.space_group_name_H-M   'P 1'
#
loop_
_entity.id
_entity.type
_entity.pdbx_description
1 polymer ?
#
loop_
_entity_poly.entity_id
_entity_poly.type
_entity_poly.pdbx_seq_one_letter_code
_entity_poly.pdbx_strand_id
1 'polypeptide(L)'
;MYLWACQSAVFVLLIVMSLKGDTLGEKRRYFNKLVADAVASKHYELTPIDYTNSDIDNLLKIEIACKTRNVDYVIEVMKSKDMLYASTAIKKPTWLITDPQYANIINPEYLHTQLKPYMTTKAFNKLMLHIRLNLKDESRVETFYEYLKETENACKWLHNCSILFIENVIKTKRLVPEWMFKRLCQRSVQFLSYHTRVESDRLTVNRVLLFFLKRHTIDVLDILDKTITDIVYYPYMYGKKTGNHIKNMSTKNFR
;
A
#
# COMPACT_ATOMS: atom_id res chain seq x y z
N MET A 1 -3.11 1.38 -10.03
CA MET A 1 -1.75 1.63 -9.50
C MET A 1 -0.76 2.11 -10.57
N TYR A 2 -1.01 1.88 -11.88
CA TYR A 2 -0.10 2.26 -12.97
C TYR A 2 -0.16 3.73 -13.43
N LEU A 3 -1.31 4.42 -13.30
CA LEU A 3 -1.44 5.80 -13.81
C LEU A 3 -0.52 6.84 -13.14
N TRP A 4 -0.17 6.66 -11.86
CA TRP A 4 0.59 7.66 -11.10
C TRP A 4 2.11 7.57 -11.27
N ALA A 5 2.63 6.39 -11.63
CA ALA A 5 4.02 6.21 -12.00
C ALA A 5 4.32 6.93 -13.33
N CYS A 6 3.40 6.84 -14.30
CA CYS A 6 3.49 7.56 -15.58
C CYS A 6 3.54 9.07 -15.39
N GLN A 7 2.63 9.67 -14.62
CA GLN A 7 2.55 11.14 -14.53
C GLN A 7 3.81 11.78 -13.91
N SER A 8 4.42 11.17 -12.88
CA SER A 8 5.65 11.73 -12.32
C SER A 8 6.88 11.51 -13.21
N ALA A 9 6.91 10.39 -13.95
CA ALA A 9 7.97 10.14 -14.92
C ALA A 9 7.89 11.17 -16.06
N VAL A 10 6.67 11.47 -16.54
CA VAL A 10 6.41 12.42 -17.64
C VAL A 10 6.88 13.85 -17.32
N PHE A 11 6.74 14.32 -16.08
CA PHE A 11 7.22 15.66 -15.70
C PHE A 11 8.76 15.73 -15.58
N VAL A 12 9.41 14.71 -15.02
CA VAL A 12 10.88 14.62 -15.00
C VAL A 12 11.43 14.44 -16.43
N LEU A 13 10.70 13.73 -17.29
CA LEU A 13 11.02 13.54 -18.72
C LEU A 13 11.05 14.86 -19.50
N LEU A 14 10.12 15.78 -19.23
CA LEU A 14 9.98 17.06 -19.94
C LEU A 14 11.15 18.02 -19.68
N ILE A 15 11.65 18.12 -18.45
CA ILE A 15 12.72 19.06 -18.09
C ILE A 15 14.09 18.55 -18.50
N VAL A 16 14.25 17.22 -18.61
CA VAL A 16 15.45 16.61 -19.16
C VAL A 16 15.68 17.05 -20.61
N MET A 17 14.71 17.65 -21.32
CA MET A 17 14.89 18.09 -22.70
C MET A 17 15.91 19.22 -22.92
N SER A 18 16.16 20.12 -21.95
CA SER A 18 17.12 21.23 -22.12
C SER A 18 18.55 20.91 -21.67
N LEU A 19 18.82 19.67 -21.25
CA LEU A 19 20.16 19.19 -20.90
C LEU A 19 20.94 18.67 -22.12
N LYS A 20 22.27 18.71 -22.02
CA LYS A 20 23.18 18.20 -23.05
C LYS A 20 23.06 16.67 -23.18
N GLY A 21 22.94 16.19 -24.43
CA GLY A 21 22.81 14.77 -24.79
C GLY A 21 21.78 14.58 -25.90
N ASP A 22 21.92 13.56 -26.72
CA ASP A 22 21.03 13.35 -27.87
C ASP A 22 19.82 12.49 -27.47
N THR A 23 20.03 11.60 -26.50
CA THR A 23 18.98 10.77 -25.94
C THR A 23 18.60 11.21 -24.52
N LEU A 24 17.35 10.94 -24.14
CA LEU A 24 16.88 11.17 -22.77
C LEU A 24 17.74 10.44 -21.71
N GLY A 25 18.22 9.23 -22.04
CA GLY A 25 19.09 8.47 -21.16
C GLY A 25 20.41 9.18 -20.89
N GLU A 26 21.04 9.75 -21.93
CA GLU A 26 22.27 10.53 -21.81
C GLU A 26 22.05 11.80 -21.01
N LYS A 27 20.98 12.54 -21.30
CA LYS A 27 20.64 13.75 -20.54
C LYS A 27 20.43 13.47 -19.05
N ARG A 28 19.79 12.33 -18.71
CA ARG A 28 19.65 11.89 -17.31
C ARG A 28 20.99 11.48 -16.68
N ARG A 29 21.87 10.80 -17.43
CA ARG A 29 23.23 10.47 -16.96
C ARG A 29 24.05 11.73 -16.71
N TYR A 30 23.99 12.70 -17.61
CA TYR A 30 24.65 13.99 -17.47
C TYR A 30 24.16 14.75 -16.23
N PHE A 31 22.84 14.81 -16.01
CA PHE A 31 22.28 15.40 -14.79
C PHE A 31 22.79 14.72 -13.52
N ASN A 32 22.76 13.38 -13.47
CA ASN A 32 23.25 12.64 -12.31
C ASN A 32 24.75 12.88 -12.06
N LYS A 33 25.53 13.06 -13.14
CA LYS A 33 26.93 13.42 -13.06
C LYS A 33 27.11 14.81 -12.45
N LEU A 34 26.35 15.82 -12.90
CA LEU A 34 26.38 17.16 -12.29
C LEU A 34 26.09 17.14 -10.80
N VAL A 35 25.08 16.36 -10.37
CA VAL A 35 24.78 16.19 -8.94
C VAL A 35 25.96 15.58 -8.20
N ALA A 36 26.57 14.52 -8.75
CA ALA A 36 27.71 13.85 -8.12
C ALA A 36 28.93 14.77 -8.02
N ASP A 37 29.25 15.49 -9.09
CA ASP A 37 30.38 16.42 -9.17
C ASP A 37 30.19 17.60 -8.20
N ALA A 38 28.98 18.16 -8.10
CA ALA A 38 28.66 19.22 -7.14
C ALA A 38 28.80 18.75 -5.68
N VAL A 39 28.31 17.54 -5.37
CA VAL A 39 28.44 16.95 -4.03
C VAL A 39 29.90 16.67 -3.69
N ALA A 40 30.68 16.14 -4.63
CA ALA A 40 32.10 15.82 -4.42
C ALA A 40 32.95 17.08 -4.23
N SER A 41 32.69 18.12 -5.02
CA SER A 41 33.40 19.41 -4.93
C SER A 41 32.95 20.28 -3.74
N LYS A 42 31.84 19.93 -3.07
CA LYS A 42 31.17 20.75 -2.04
C LYS A 42 30.87 22.19 -2.50
N HIS A 43 30.81 22.40 -3.81
CA HIS A 43 30.57 23.71 -4.39
C HIS A 43 29.09 23.84 -4.75
N TYR A 44 28.27 24.04 -3.73
CA TYR A 44 26.83 24.27 -3.90
C TYR A 44 26.29 25.14 -2.76
N GLU A 45 25.28 25.94 -3.08
CA GLU A 45 24.51 26.69 -2.10
C GLU A 45 23.05 26.24 -2.17
N LEU A 46 22.53 25.77 -1.04
CA LEU A 46 21.14 25.35 -0.91
C LEU A 46 20.28 26.55 -0.52
N THR A 47 20.08 27.46 -1.47
CA THR A 47 19.12 28.56 -1.32
C THR A 47 17.69 28.04 -1.51
N PRO A 48 16.67 28.67 -0.87
CA PRO A 48 15.28 28.29 -1.04
C PRO A 48 14.87 28.22 -2.52
N ILE A 49 13.85 27.41 -2.81
CA ILE A 49 13.31 27.31 -4.18
C ILE A 49 12.88 28.69 -4.64
N ASP A 50 13.40 29.07 -5.79
CA ASP A 50 13.11 30.33 -6.44
C ASP A 50 12.48 30.01 -7.79
N TYR A 51 11.21 30.38 -7.94
CA TYR A 51 10.41 30.12 -9.12
C TYR A 51 10.81 31.00 -10.33
N THR A 52 11.74 31.94 -10.14
CA THR A 52 12.35 32.71 -11.23
C THR A 52 13.55 31.99 -11.87
N ASN A 53 14.17 31.05 -11.14
CA ASN A 53 15.25 30.22 -11.66
C ASN A 53 14.72 29.12 -12.58
N SER A 54 15.63 28.52 -13.36
CA SER A 54 15.24 27.38 -14.20
C SER A 54 14.84 26.17 -13.35
N ASP A 55 13.89 25.39 -13.85
CA ASP A 55 13.47 24.14 -13.20
C ASP A 55 14.64 23.18 -12.99
N ILE A 56 15.63 23.19 -13.89
CA ILE A 56 16.83 22.35 -13.78
C ILE A 56 17.64 22.73 -12.55
N ASP A 57 17.81 24.02 -12.28
CA ASP A 57 18.62 24.49 -11.15
C ASP A 57 17.94 24.15 -9.82
N ASN A 58 16.63 24.36 -9.74
CA ASN A 58 15.85 23.96 -8.57
C ASN A 58 15.89 22.45 -8.36
N LEU A 59 15.74 21.64 -9.41
CA LEU A 59 15.86 20.19 -9.32
C LEU A 59 17.28 19.74 -8.93
N LEU A 60 18.31 20.41 -9.42
CA LEU A 60 19.70 20.13 -9.07
C LEU A 60 19.92 20.34 -7.57
N LYS A 61 19.47 21.48 -7.01
CA LYS A 61 19.53 21.75 -5.56
C LYS A 61 18.81 20.68 -4.75
N ILE A 62 17.61 20.26 -5.18
CA ILE A 62 16.85 19.21 -4.51
C ILE A 62 17.60 17.88 -4.52
N GLU A 63 18.15 17.46 -5.67
CA GLU A 63 18.89 16.20 -5.76
C GLU A 63 20.20 16.25 -4.96
N ILE A 64 20.90 17.39 -4.92
CA ILE A 64 22.07 17.61 -4.05
C ILE A 64 21.67 17.51 -2.57
N ALA A 65 20.60 18.18 -2.14
CA ALA A 65 20.11 18.10 -0.77
C ALA A 65 19.73 16.67 -0.37
N CYS A 66 19.09 15.92 -1.28
CA CYS A 66 18.78 14.51 -1.06
C CYS A 66 20.03 13.64 -0.94
N LYS A 67 21.10 13.93 -1.69
CA LYS A 67 22.38 13.18 -1.64
C LYS A 67 23.21 13.50 -0.40
N THR A 68 23.20 14.75 0.02
CA THR A 68 23.94 15.28 1.18
C THR A 68 23.19 15.09 2.50
N ARG A 69 21.98 14.52 2.44
CA ARG A 69 21.07 14.29 3.57
C ARG A 69 20.71 15.57 4.34
N ASN A 70 20.55 16.69 3.63
CA ASN A 70 20.04 17.92 4.25
C ASN A 70 18.53 17.78 4.51
N VAL A 71 18.18 17.40 5.75
CA VAL A 71 16.82 17.10 6.17
C VAL A 71 15.90 18.33 6.08
N ASP A 72 16.35 19.47 6.61
CA ASP A 72 15.55 20.68 6.71
C ASP A 72 15.17 21.20 5.32
N TYR A 73 16.14 21.23 4.41
CA TYR A 73 15.89 21.62 3.03
C TYR A 73 14.90 20.67 2.34
N VAL A 74 15.09 19.35 2.49
CA VAL A 74 14.19 18.35 1.91
C VAL A 74 12.76 18.54 2.43
N ILE A 75 12.59 18.70 3.74
CA ILE A 75 11.30 18.94 4.38
C ILE A 75 10.64 20.21 3.85
N GLU A 76 11.40 21.28 3.70
CA GLU A 76 10.87 22.54 3.19
C GLU A 76 10.41 22.41 1.73
N VAL A 77 11.18 21.72 0.89
CA VAL A 77 10.78 21.46 -0.50
C VAL A 77 9.54 20.57 -0.60
N MET A 78 9.34 19.62 0.33
CA MET A 78 8.12 18.81 0.35
C MET A 78 6.85 19.67 0.51
N LYS A 79 6.95 20.84 1.13
CA LYS A 79 5.86 21.81 1.31
C LYS A 79 5.59 22.68 0.07
N SER A 80 6.45 22.59 -0.96
CA SER A 80 6.28 23.37 -2.19
C SER A 80 4.90 23.11 -2.83
N LYS A 81 4.31 24.17 -3.38
CA LYS A 81 3.07 24.07 -4.18
C LYS A 81 3.32 23.39 -5.52
N ASP A 82 4.55 23.43 -6.02
CA ASP A 82 4.92 22.76 -7.24
C ASP A 82 5.12 21.26 -6.99
N MET A 83 4.27 20.47 -7.63
CA MET A 83 4.31 19.02 -7.52
C MET A 83 5.58 18.41 -8.11
N LEU A 84 6.26 19.04 -9.06
CA LEU A 84 7.53 18.57 -9.58
C LEU A 84 8.59 18.54 -8.45
N TYR A 85 8.72 19.65 -7.73
CA TYR A 85 9.70 19.80 -6.66
C TYR A 85 9.32 18.94 -5.46
N ALA A 86 8.07 19.07 -4.98
CA ALA A 86 7.59 18.30 -3.83
C ALA A 86 7.69 16.78 -4.09
N SER A 87 7.33 16.31 -5.30
CA SER A 87 7.45 14.89 -5.64
C SER A 87 8.88 14.38 -5.67
N THR A 88 9.82 15.22 -6.11
CA THR A 88 11.24 14.87 -6.19
C THR A 88 11.81 14.76 -4.79
N ALA A 89 11.53 15.75 -3.93
CA ALA A 89 11.92 15.72 -2.52
C ALA A 89 11.25 14.59 -1.73
N ILE A 90 10.05 14.14 -2.10
CA ILE A 90 9.43 12.97 -1.46
C ILE A 90 10.10 11.67 -1.88
N LYS A 91 10.37 11.47 -3.18
CA LYS A 91 10.76 10.17 -3.74
C LYS A 91 12.23 9.83 -3.62
N LYS A 92 13.10 10.84 -3.68
CA LYS A 92 14.55 10.66 -3.75
C LYS A 92 15.20 10.28 -2.40
N PRO A 93 14.85 10.90 -1.26
CA PRO A 93 15.50 10.63 0.01
C PRO A 93 14.83 9.44 0.71
N THR A 94 14.96 8.24 0.12
CA THR A 94 14.44 7.00 0.75
C THR A 94 15.05 6.76 2.13
N TRP A 95 16.28 7.25 2.36
CA TRP A 95 16.96 7.25 3.66
C TRP A 95 16.14 7.92 4.76
N LEU A 96 15.33 8.93 4.45
CA LEU A 96 14.50 9.62 5.45
C LEU A 96 13.45 8.67 6.05
N ILE A 97 13.01 7.68 5.27
CA ILE A 97 12.02 6.69 5.67
C ILE A 97 12.70 5.48 6.32
N THR A 98 13.75 4.96 5.69
CA THR A 98 14.34 3.67 6.07
C THR A 98 15.30 3.75 7.25
N ASP A 99 15.97 4.89 7.45
CA ASP A 99 17.00 5.04 8.47
C ASP A 99 16.37 5.40 9.84
N PRO A 100 16.61 4.62 10.91
CA PRO A 100 15.97 4.81 12.20
C PRO A 100 16.18 6.20 12.84
N GLN A 101 17.31 6.86 12.55
CA GLN A 101 17.61 8.19 13.10
C GLN A 101 16.56 9.25 12.74
N TYR A 102 15.78 9.06 11.68
CA TYR A 102 14.73 9.97 11.25
C TYR A 102 13.32 9.52 11.66
N ALA A 103 13.19 8.55 12.56
CA ALA A 103 11.88 8.08 13.04
C ALA A 103 11.05 9.21 13.71
N ASN A 104 11.70 10.20 14.31
CA ASN A 104 11.04 11.37 14.90
C ASN A 104 10.41 12.32 13.86
N ILE A 105 10.78 12.17 12.59
CA ILE A 105 10.24 12.96 11.48
C ILE A 105 9.22 12.11 10.71
N ILE A 106 9.57 10.86 10.41
CA ILE A 106 8.69 9.89 9.75
C ILE A 106 7.96 9.06 10.81
N ASN A 107 7.05 9.73 11.52
CA ASN A 107 6.02 9.14 12.37
C ASN A 107 4.66 9.79 12.09
N PRO A 108 3.54 9.11 12.35
CA PRO A 108 2.23 9.62 11.94
C PRO A 108 1.85 10.96 12.59
N GLU A 109 2.25 11.20 13.85
CA GLU A 109 1.94 12.43 14.56
C GLU A 109 2.61 13.65 13.93
N TYR A 110 3.93 13.62 13.73
CA TYR A 110 4.69 14.69 13.10
C TYR A 110 4.17 14.95 11.67
N LEU A 111 3.93 13.90 10.89
CA LEU A 111 3.44 14.05 9.52
C LEU A 111 2.08 14.76 9.48
N HIS A 112 1.16 14.44 10.39
CA HIS A 112 -0.18 15.01 10.41
C HIS A 112 -0.26 16.40 11.06
N THR A 113 0.61 16.70 12.03
CA THR A 113 0.58 17.97 12.77
C THR A 113 1.54 19.01 12.18
N GLN A 114 2.74 18.61 11.77
CA GLN A 114 3.80 19.53 11.35
C GLN A 114 3.96 19.63 9.83
N LEU A 115 3.59 18.60 9.07
CA LEU A 115 3.78 18.60 7.60
C LEU A 115 2.47 18.82 6.85
N LYS A 116 1.43 18.05 7.18
CA LYS A 116 0.14 18.09 6.48
C LYS A 116 -0.45 19.50 6.33
N PRO A 117 -0.41 20.41 7.34
CA PRO A 117 -0.97 21.75 7.19
C PRO A 117 -0.28 22.63 6.14
N TYR A 118 1.01 22.38 5.89
CA TYR A 118 1.82 23.19 4.98
C TYR A 118 2.02 22.54 3.60
N MET A 119 1.61 21.29 3.44
CA MET A 119 1.68 20.57 2.17
C MET A 119 0.36 20.64 1.42
N THR A 120 0.42 20.55 0.09
CA THR A 120 -0.80 20.26 -0.69
C THR A 120 -1.29 18.85 -0.37
N THR A 121 -2.62 18.63 -0.41
CA THR A 121 -3.21 17.29 -0.21
C THR A 121 -2.61 16.24 -1.16
N LYS A 122 -2.28 16.64 -2.40
CA LYS A 122 -1.63 15.77 -3.39
C LYS A 122 -0.22 15.38 -2.95
N ALA A 123 0.59 16.34 -2.49
CA ALA A 123 1.94 16.06 -1.98
C ALA A 123 1.89 15.17 -0.73
N PHE A 124 1.00 15.48 0.22
CA PHE A 124 0.86 14.68 1.45
C PHE A 124 0.44 13.23 1.17
N ASN A 125 -0.56 13.01 0.31
CA ASN A 125 -0.97 11.67 -0.09
C ASN A 125 0.16 10.89 -0.77
N LYS A 126 1.02 11.59 -1.53
CA LYS A 126 2.19 11.00 -2.18
C LYS A 126 3.27 10.62 -1.17
N LEU A 127 3.50 11.46 -0.16
CA LEU A 127 4.40 11.16 0.96
C LEU A 127 3.92 9.92 1.72
N MET A 128 2.65 9.89 2.14
CA MET A 128 2.06 8.75 2.83
C MET A 128 2.14 7.45 2.01
N LEU A 129 1.89 7.53 0.70
CA LEU A 129 2.08 6.38 -0.19
C LEU A 129 3.55 5.94 -0.24
N HIS A 130 4.48 6.89 -0.38
CA HIS A 130 5.90 6.59 -0.46
C HIS A 130 6.44 5.95 0.82
N ILE A 131 6.02 6.45 1.99
CA ILE A 131 6.34 5.85 3.29
C ILE A 131 5.83 4.42 3.36
N ARG A 132 4.55 4.18 3.06
CA ARG A 132 3.95 2.84 3.11
C ARG A 132 4.65 1.81 2.23
N LEU A 133 5.18 2.24 1.08
CA LEU A 133 5.88 1.34 0.16
C LEU A 133 7.29 0.97 0.64
N ASN A 134 7.98 1.90 1.33
CA ASN A 134 9.39 1.77 1.69
C ASN A 134 9.67 1.46 3.17
N LEU A 135 8.74 1.78 4.07
CA LEU A 135 8.88 1.46 5.49
C LEU A 135 8.63 -0.03 5.73
N LYS A 136 9.65 -0.73 6.23
CA LYS A 136 9.65 -2.18 6.53
C LYS A 136 9.81 -2.51 8.00
N ASP A 137 10.14 -1.52 8.82
CA ASP A 137 10.21 -1.67 10.26
C ASP A 137 8.81 -1.93 10.84
N GLU A 138 8.60 -3.11 11.41
CA GLU A 138 7.28 -3.56 11.85
C GLU A 138 6.71 -2.65 12.96
N SER A 139 7.53 -2.27 13.95
CA SER A 139 7.10 -1.42 15.07
C SER A 139 6.64 -0.03 14.60
N ARG A 140 7.38 0.58 13.68
CA ARG A 140 7.01 1.87 13.10
C ARG A 140 5.75 1.75 12.25
N VAL A 141 5.62 0.70 11.44
CA VAL A 141 4.40 0.45 10.64
C VAL A 141 3.19 0.26 11.53
N GLU A 142 3.32 -0.46 12.65
CA GLU A 142 2.25 -0.66 13.63
C GLU A 142 1.81 0.67 14.27
N THR A 143 2.76 1.57 14.53
CA THR A 143 2.45 2.94 14.99
C THR A 143 1.58 3.69 13.97
N PHE A 144 1.89 3.58 12.67
CA PHE A 144 1.04 4.14 11.61
C PHE A 144 -0.35 3.52 11.57
N TYR A 145 -0.45 2.20 11.78
CA TYR A 145 -1.75 1.52 11.85
C TYR A 145 -2.57 2.04 13.03
N GLU A 146 -2.02 2.06 14.24
CA GLU A 146 -2.76 2.46 15.44
C GLU A 146 -3.21 3.92 15.39
N TYR A 147 -2.39 4.82 14.86
CA TYR A 147 -2.78 6.21 14.66
C TYR A 147 -3.95 6.36 13.67
N LEU A 148 -3.98 5.54 12.62
CA LEU A 148 -4.98 5.62 11.55
C LEU A 148 -6.14 4.63 11.70
N LYS A 149 -6.21 3.87 12.80
CA LYS A 149 -7.08 2.69 12.95
C LYS A 149 -8.57 2.94 12.68
N GLU A 150 -9.06 4.13 12.99
CA GLU A 150 -10.46 4.54 12.78
C GLU A 150 -10.75 4.91 11.32
N THR A 151 -9.72 5.00 10.48
CA THR A 151 -9.85 5.33 9.06
C THR A 151 -9.86 4.08 8.19
N GLU A 152 -10.54 4.14 7.04
CA GLU A 152 -10.51 3.09 6.02
C GLU A 152 -9.08 2.79 5.51
N ASN A 153 -8.16 3.74 5.69
CA ASN A 153 -6.78 3.61 5.27
C ASN A 153 -5.91 2.77 6.21
N ALA A 154 -6.37 2.43 7.42
CA ALA A 154 -5.58 1.64 8.37
C ALA A 154 -5.15 0.29 7.79
N CYS A 155 -6.09 -0.43 7.17
CA CYS A 155 -5.87 -1.76 6.62
C CYS A 155 -4.71 -1.80 5.61
N LYS A 156 -4.42 -0.69 4.94
CA LYS A 156 -3.32 -0.56 3.97
C LYS A 156 -1.94 -0.79 4.58
N TRP A 157 -1.78 -0.65 5.89
CA TRP A 157 -0.51 -0.80 6.61
C TRP A 157 -0.25 -2.23 7.09
N LEU A 158 -1.30 -3.04 7.27
CA LEU A 158 -1.21 -4.38 7.86
C LEU A 158 -0.21 -5.30 7.18
N HIS A 159 -0.04 -5.20 5.86
CA HIS A 159 0.86 -6.09 5.12
C HIS A 159 2.33 -6.03 5.58
N ASN A 160 2.78 -4.94 6.23
CA ASN A 160 4.14 -4.79 6.74
C ASN A 160 4.21 -4.84 8.30
N CYS A 161 3.11 -5.08 9.01
CA CYS A 161 3.11 -5.24 10.48
C CYS A 161 3.67 -6.62 10.90
N SER A 162 3.97 -6.83 12.17
CA SER A 162 4.30 -8.17 12.65
C SER A 162 3.12 -9.12 12.52
N ILE A 163 3.42 -10.42 12.39
CA ILE A 163 2.41 -11.48 12.31
C ILE A 163 1.44 -11.42 13.50
N LEU A 164 1.97 -11.30 14.71
CA LEU A 164 1.18 -11.29 15.95
C LEU A 164 0.25 -10.08 16.00
N PHE A 165 0.72 -8.92 15.58
CA PHE A 165 -0.09 -7.72 15.50
C PHE A 165 -1.26 -7.88 14.51
N ILE A 166 -0.99 -8.41 13.32
CA ILE A 166 -2.00 -8.66 12.30
C ILE A 166 -3.07 -9.61 12.84
N GLU A 167 -2.68 -10.71 13.48
CA GLU A 167 -3.64 -11.64 14.08
C GLU A 167 -4.52 -10.99 15.13
N ASN A 168 -3.93 -10.18 16.01
CA ASN A 168 -4.69 -9.46 17.02
C ASN A 168 -5.72 -8.52 16.39
N VAL A 169 -5.33 -7.76 15.35
CA VAL A 169 -6.24 -6.88 14.60
C VAL A 169 -7.41 -7.64 14.00
N ILE A 170 -7.13 -8.76 13.32
CA ILE A 170 -8.17 -9.57 12.65
C ILE A 170 -9.14 -10.17 13.67
N LYS A 171 -8.64 -10.57 14.84
CA LYS A 171 -9.46 -11.13 15.92
C LYS A 171 -10.38 -10.11 16.57
N THR A 172 -9.89 -8.88 16.78
CA THR A 172 -10.49 -7.93 17.72
C THR A 172 -11.20 -6.74 17.10
N LYS A 173 -10.72 -6.21 15.95
CA LYS A 173 -11.08 -4.84 15.54
C LYS A 173 -12.00 -4.73 14.33
N ARG A 174 -11.80 -5.52 13.26
CA ARG A 174 -12.56 -5.31 12.01
C ARG A 174 -12.53 -6.49 11.06
N LEU A 175 -13.54 -6.57 10.20
CA LEU A 175 -13.46 -7.33 8.97
C LEU A 175 -12.35 -6.77 8.06
N VAL A 176 -11.61 -7.66 7.42
CA VAL A 176 -10.52 -7.30 6.51
C VAL A 176 -11.05 -7.27 5.08
N PRO A 177 -10.81 -6.21 4.30
CA PRO A 177 -11.15 -6.21 2.88
C PRO A 177 -10.49 -7.36 2.12
N GLU A 178 -11.21 -7.96 1.16
CA GLU A 178 -10.75 -9.12 0.37
C GLU A 178 -9.33 -8.93 -0.21
N TRP A 179 -9.07 -7.76 -0.81
CA TRP A 179 -7.78 -7.45 -1.43
C TRP A 179 -6.62 -7.44 -0.42
N MET A 180 -6.88 -7.07 0.83
CA MET A 180 -5.89 -7.10 1.91
C MET A 180 -5.74 -8.51 2.44
N PHE A 181 -6.85 -9.22 2.68
CA PHE A 181 -6.84 -10.62 3.10
C PHE A 181 -6.00 -11.51 2.17
N LYS A 182 -6.20 -11.39 0.86
CA LYS A 182 -5.39 -12.09 -0.15
C LYS A 182 -3.89 -11.79 0.00
N ARG A 183 -3.51 -10.54 0.24
CA ARG A 183 -2.10 -10.15 0.44
C ARG A 183 -1.52 -10.68 1.75
N LEU A 184 -2.31 -10.76 2.80
CA LEU A 184 -1.90 -11.35 4.08
C LEU A 184 -1.67 -12.86 3.92
N CYS A 185 -2.58 -13.58 3.26
CA CYS A 185 -2.42 -15.01 2.99
C CYS A 185 -1.21 -15.33 2.11
N GLN A 186 -0.85 -14.43 1.18
CA GLN A 186 0.41 -14.54 0.42
C GLN A 186 1.66 -14.39 1.29
N ARG A 187 1.57 -13.66 2.40
CA ARG A 187 2.67 -13.48 3.36
C ARG A 187 2.75 -14.63 4.35
N SER A 188 1.62 -15.11 4.88
CA SER A 188 1.57 -16.27 5.77
C SER A 188 0.28 -17.05 5.59
N VAL A 189 0.39 -18.37 5.42
CA VAL A 189 -0.73 -19.29 5.22
C VAL A 189 -1.69 -19.32 6.41
N GLN A 190 -1.19 -19.08 7.63
CA GLN A 190 -2.01 -19.12 8.85
C GLN A 190 -3.20 -18.16 8.79
N PHE A 191 -3.11 -17.10 7.98
CA PHE A 191 -4.19 -16.15 7.84
C PHE A 191 -5.43 -16.72 7.13
N LEU A 192 -5.30 -17.83 6.38
CA LEU A 192 -6.43 -18.53 5.78
C LEU A 192 -7.46 -18.97 6.84
N SER A 193 -7.01 -19.30 8.06
CA SER A 193 -7.91 -19.67 9.16
C SER A 193 -8.90 -18.56 9.53
N TYR A 194 -8.60 -17.29 9.21
CA TYR A 194 -9.47 -16.15 9.48
C TYR A 194 -10.36 -15.74 8.29
N HIS A 195 -10.64 -16.65 7.35
CA HIS A 195 -11.50 -16.39 6.18
C HIS A 195 -12.91 -15.88 6.54
N THR A 196 -13.42 -16.21 7.73
CA THR A 196 -14.71 -15.70 8.25
C THR A 196 -14.67 -14.22 8.65
N ARG A 197 -13.48 -13.63 8.75
CA ARG A 197 -13.26 -12.22 9.09
C ARG A 197 -13.02 -11.34 7.86
N VAL A 198 -13.45 -11.77 6.67
CA VAL A 198 -13.31 -11.01 5.43
C VAL A 198 -14.58 -10.20 5.17
N GLU A 199 -14.42 -8.93 4.79
CA GLU A 199 -15.52 -8.04 4.40
C GLU A 199 -15.97 -8.36 2.97
N SER A 200 -16.53 -9.55 2.76
CA SER A 200 -16.99 -10.01 1.46
C SER A 200 -18.00 -11.15 1.61
N ASP A 201 -18.74 -11.44 0.54
CA ASP A 201 -19.63 -12.59 0.51
C ASP A 201 -18.85 -13.92 0.45
N ARG A 202 -19.51 -15.00 0.85
CA ARG A 202 -18.90 -16.33 0.94
C ARG A 202 -18.35 -16.83 -0.41
N LEU A 203 -19.00 -16.53 -1.53
CA LEU A 203 -18.52 -16.98 -2.85
C LEU A 203 -17.20 -16.31 -3.19
N THR A 204 -17.08 -15.01 -2.88
CA THR A 204 -15.85 -14.26 -3.09
C THR A 204 -14.73 -14.75 -2.17
N VAL A 205 -15.01 -15.02 -0.89
CA VAL A 205 -14.03 -15.64 0.03
C VAL A 205 -13.57 -17.01 -0.50
N ASN A 206 -14.49 -17.86 -0.96
CA ASN A 206 -14.16 -19.16 -1.55
C ASN A 206 -13.27 -19.02 -2.78
N ARG A 207 -13.48 -18.02 -3.65
CA ARG A 207 -12.59 -17.76 -4.80
C ARG A 207 -11.17 -17.42 -4.34
N VAL A 208 -11.03 -16.65 -3.26
CA VAL A 208 -9.71 -16.36 -2.67
C VAL A 208 -9.08 -17.61 -2.09
N LEU A 209 -9.82 -18.46 -1.38
CA LEU A 209 -9.31 -19.73 -0.86
C LEU A 209 -8.85 -20.66 -2.00
N LEU A 210 -9.67 -20.82 -3.03
CA LEU A 210 -9.35 -21.62 -4.23
C LEU A 210 -8.12 -21.11 -4.97
N PHE A 211 -7.86 -19.79 -4.95
CA PHE A 211 -6.62 -19.22 -5.49
C PHE A 211 -5.36 -19.80 -4.80
N PHE A 212 -5.45 -20.18 -3.53
CA PHE A 212 -4.34 -20.78 -2.78
C PHE A 212 -4.29 -22.31 -2.85
N LEU A 213 -5.29 -22.98 -3.43
CA LEU A 213 -5.40 -24.45 -3.47
C LEU A 213 -4.17 -25.13 -4.06
N LYS A 214 -3.53 -24.54 -5.08
CA LYS A 214 -2.33 -25.10 -5.71
C LYS A 214 -1.10 -25.11 -4.79
N ARG A 215 -1.06 -24.21 -3.79
CA ARG A 215 0.12 -23.99 -2.95
C ARG A 215 -0.08 -24.50 -1.51
N HIS A 216 -1.32 -24.49 -1.04
CA HIS A 216 -1.72 -24.82 0.33
C HIS A 216 -2.93 -25.75 0.29
N THR A 217 -2.79 -26.89 -0.39
CA THR A 217 -3.90 -27.80 -0.69
C THR A 217 -4.57 -28.32 0.58
N ILE A 218 -3.79 -28.82 1.54
CA ILE A 218 -4.31 -29.39 2.79
C ILE A 218 -5.03 -28.33 3.61
N ASP A 219 -4.41 -27.18 3.85
CA ASP A 219 -5.00 -26.08 4.63
C ASP A 219 -6.32 -25.59 4.03
N VAL A 220 -6.38 -25.48 2.69
CA VAL A 220 -7.59 -25.03 1.99
C VAL A 220 -8.70 -26.08 2.04
N LEU A 221 -8.37 -27.36 1.84
CA LEU A 221 -9.36 -28.45 1.93
C LEU A 221 -9.93 -28.57 3.35
N ASP A 222 -9.08 -28.53 4.37
CA ASP A 222 -9.52 -28.57 5.78
C ASP A 222 -10.48 -27.42 6.12
N ILE A 223 -10.23 -26.24 5.56
CA ILE A 223 -11.12 -25.08 5.74
C ILE A 223 -12.45 -25.33 5.04
N LEU A 224 -12.43 -25.75 3.77
CA LEU A 224 -13.64 -25.99 2.99
C LEU A 224 -14.51 -27.10 3.60
N ASP A 225 -13.89 -28.18 4.07
CA ASP A 225 -14.58 -29.30 4.71
C ASP A 225 -15.27 -28.86 6.02
N LYS A 226 -14.61 -28.01 6.83
CA LYS A 226 -15.24 -27.40 8.01
C LYS A 226 -16.43 -26.52 7.63
N THR A 227 -16.30 -25.67 6.61
CA THR A 227 -17.40 -24.80 6.19
C THR A 227 -18.57 -25.56 5.55
N ILE A 228 -18.33 -26.75 4.99
CA ILE A 228 -19.38 -27.65 4.48
C ILE A 228 -20.08 -28.34 5.64
N THR A 229 -19.33 -28.82 6.63
CA THR A 229 -19.87 -29.50 7.82
C THR A 229 -20.80 -28.57 8.62
N ASP A 230 -20.48 -27.28 8.73
CA ASP A 230 -21.33 -26.27 9.38
C ASP A 230 -22.69 -26.05 8.65
N ILE A 231 -22.76 -26.29 7.33
CA ILE A 231 -24.04 -26.22 6.58
C ILE A 231 -24.89 -27.46 6.87
N VAL A 232 -24.25 -28.63 6.93
CA VAL A 232 -24.95 -29.92 7.07
C VAL A 232 -25.48 -30.15 8.48
N TYR A 233 -24.97 -29.44 9.49
CA TYR A 233 -25.46 -29.52 10.88
C TYR A 233 -26.68 -28.62 11.21
N TYR A 234 -27.20 -27.87 10.24
CA TYR A 234 -28.52 -27.22 10.35
C TYR A 234 -29.53 -27.71 9.29
N PRO A 235 -29.98 -28.98 9.33
CA PRO A 235 -31.16 -29.40 8.60
C PRO A 235 -32.38 -29.48 9.55
N TYR A 236 -33.45 -28.78 9.18
CA TYR A 236 -34.84 -28.88 9.67
C TYR A 236 -35.27 -28.08 10.92
N MET A 237 -35.67 -26.83 10.66
CA MET A 237 -36.88 -26.25 11.27
C MET A 237 -37.80 -25.74 10.16
N TYR A 238 -38.51 -26.64 9.49
CA TYR A 238 -39.78 -26.33 8.82
C TYR A 238 -40.70 -27.53 8.96
N GLY A 239 -41.67 -27.40 9.86
CA GLY A 239 -42.79 -28.33 9.96
C GLY A 239 -43.72 -28.16 8.76
N LYS A 240 -44.16 -29.28 8.19
CA LYS A 240 -45.46 -29.37 7.51
C LYS A 240 -46.13 -30.68 7.91
N LYS A 241 -47.18 -30.54 8.72
CA LYS A 241 -48.30 -31.48 8.73
C LYS A 241 -49.00 -31.38 7.38
N THR A 242 -49.22 -32.52 6.72
CA THR A 242 -50.44 -32.83 5.95
C THR A 242 -50.42 -34.31 5.62
N GLY A 243 -51.39 -35.03 6.20
CA GLY A 243 -51.67 -36.42 5.87
C GLY A 243 -52.62 -36.56 4.68
N ASN A 244 -52.65 -37.79 4.18
CA ASN A 244 -53.71 -38.49 3.46
C ASN A 244 -54.13 -38.08 2.03
N HIS A 245 -54.48 -39.14 1.30
CA HIS A 245 -55.01 -39.27 -0.07
C HIS A 245 -53.92 -39.27 -1.17
N ILE A 246 -53.72 -40.30 -1.99
CA ILE A 246 -54.69 -41.20 -2.66
C ILE A 246 -54.05 -42.59 -2.91
N LYS A 247 -54.78 -43.65 -2.54
CA LYS A 247 -54.61 -45.03 -3.05
C LYS A 247 -55.37 -45.17 -4.38
N ASN A 248 -54.86 -46.07 -5.23
CA ASN A 248 -55.51 -46.76 -6.37
C ASN A 248 -55.41 -46.09 -7.76
N MET A 249 -54.64 -46.71 -8.65
CA MET A 249 -55.22 -47.35 -9.84
C MET A 249 -54.34 -48.51 -10.36
N SER A 250 -54.94 -49.69 -10.23
CA SER A 250 -54.74 -50.99 -10.87
C SER A 250 -53.92 -51.06 -12.17
N THR A 251 -52.99 -52.02 -12.16
CA THR A 251 -52.74 -53.04 -13.20
C THR A 251 -53.76 -53.12 -14.35
N LYS A 252 -53.26 -53.22 -15.60
CA LYS A 252 -53.76 -54.15 -16.62
C LYS A 252 -52.68 -54.45 -17.67
N ASN A 253 -52.38 -55.75 -17.78
CA ASN A 253 -51.50 -56.42 -18.73
C ASN A 253 -52.06 -56.37 -20.16
N PHE A 254 -51.20 -56.68 -21.14
CA PHE A 254 -51.27 -57.82 -22.09
C PHE A 254 -50.30 -57.53 -23.26
N ARG A 255 -49.31 -58.38 -23.60
CA ARG A 255 -49.44 -59.53 -24.51
C ARG A 255 -50.72 -59.62 -25.34
#